data_AF-B4HQ13-F1
#
_entry.id   AF-B4HQ13-F1
#
_cell.length_a   1.000
_cell.length_b   1.000
_cell.length_c   1.000
_cell.angle_alpha   90.00
_cell.angle_beta   90.00
_cell.angle_gamma   90.00
#
_symmetry.space_group_name_H-M   'P 1'
#
loop_
_entity.id
_entity.type
_entity.pdbx_description
1 polymer ?
#
loop_
_entity_poly.entity_id
_entity_poly.type
_entity_poly.pdbx_seq_one_letter_code
_entity_poly.pdbx_strand_id
1 'polypeptide(L)'
;MDVYLLRTLYNITILKKDYSNQFQPFLVDVLINMCDALSRRNFLPYGLIILKISRTFSNFNHSCPYHGHLVARGAYLNESFLPNVFPLGFYKLNITIMENYITAPSAHVGGIVWYVQVMQAIQPKKKPNRDLY
;
A
#
# COMPACT_ATOMS: atom_id res chain seq x y z
N MET A 1 -2.88 9.52 -16.76
CA MET A 1 -3.89 8.57 -17.26
C MET A 1 -5.21 9.05 -16.72
N ASP A 2 -6.22 9.18 -17.58
CA ASP A 2 -7.56 9.56 -17.12
C ASP A 2 -8.25 8.32 -16.60
N VAL A 3 -8.69 8.39 -15.35
CA VAL A 3 -9.13 7.24 -14.58
C VAL A 3 -10.61 7.43 -14.25
N TYR A 4 -11.40 6.45 -14.65
CA TYR A 4 -12.83 6.36 -14.39
C TYR A 4 -13.04 5.24 -13.37
N LEU A 5 -13.24 5.58 -12.09
CA LEU A 5 -13.49 4.59 -11.04
C LEU A 5 -14.84 4.87 -10.39
N LEU A 6 -15.82 4.03 -10.70
CA LEU A 6 -17.17 4.12 -10.12
C LEU A 6 -17.19 3.51 -8.71
N ARG A 7 -16.72 2.26 -8.59
CA ARG A 7 -16.55 1.52 -7.32
C ARG A 7 -15.44 0.48 -7.46
N THR A 8 -14.21 0.83 -7.09
CA THR A 8 -13.10 -0.13 -7.08
C THR A 8 -13.01 -0.89 -5.77
N LEU A 9 -12.91 -2.21 -5.88
CA LEU A 9 -12.51 -3.12 -4.83
C LEU A 9 -11.03 -3.42 -4.95
N TYR A 10 -10.33 -3.36 -3.83
CA TYR A 10 -8.94 -3.77 -3.70
C TYR A 10 -8.89 -5.02 -2.84
N ASN A 11 -8.36 -6.11 -3.39
CA ASN A 11 -7.96 -7.25 -2.58
C ASN A 11 -6.47 -7.09 -2.25
N ILE A 12 -6.14 -6.94 -0.97
CA ILE A 12 -4.78 -6.76 -0.49
C ILE A 12 -4.39 -7.99 0.31
N THR A 13 -3.43 -8.73 -0.21
CA THR A 13 -2.85 -9.91 0.44
C THR A 13 -1.38 -9.66 0.69
N ILE A 14 -0.96 -9.77 1.94
CA ILE A 14 0.45 -9.69 2.33
C ILE A 14 0.95 -11.11 2.59
N LEU A 15 2.12 -11.43 2.02
CA LEU A 15 2.76 -12.72 2.16
C LEU A 15 4.17 -12.51 2.72
N LYS A 16 4.56 -13.35 3.68
CA LYS A 16 5.93 -13.40 4.20
C LYS A 16 6.64 -14.62 3.65
N LYS A 17 7.90 -14.46 3.24
CA LYS A 17 8.76 -15.57 2.84
C LYS A 17 9.23 -16.33 4.08
N ASP A 18 8.95 -17.63 4.09
CA ASP A 18 9.40 -18.56 5.12
C ASP A 18 10.82 -19.11 4.82
N TYR A 19 11.41 -19.83 5.77
CA TYR A 19 12.73 -20.45 5.63
C TYR A 19 12.81 -21.44 4.46
N SER A 20 11.69 -22.06 4.07
CA SER A 20 11.57 -22.95 2.91
C SER A 20 11.44 -22.20 1.57
N ASN A 21 11.73 -20.89 1.54
CA ASN A 21 11.59 -20.01 0.37
C ASN A 21 10.17 -19.84 -0.19
N GLN A 22 9.14 -20.30 0.53
CA GLN A 22 7.74 -20.18 0.12
C GLN A 22 7.08 -18.95 0.75
N PHE A 23 6.19 -18.28 0.01
CA PHE A 23 5.43 -17.14 0.49
C PHE A 23 4.13 -17.60 1.16
N GLN A 24 4.00 -17.36 2.45
CA GLN A 24 2.82 -17.71 3.25
C GLN A 24 2.03 -16.45 3.64
N PRO A 25 0.69 -16.52 3.73
CA PRO A 25 -0.14 -15.39 4.17
C PRO A 25 0.32 -14.81 5.50
N PHE A 26 0.47 -13.50 5.56
CA PHE A 26 1.00 -12.79 6.71
C PHE A 26 0.13 -11.56 7.03
N LEU A 27 -0.50 -11.58 8.21
CA LEU A 27 -1.27 -10.50 8.86
C LEU A 27 -2.47 -9.90 8.11
N VAL A 28 -2.47 -9.80 6.78
CA VAL A 28 -3.47 -9.03 6.03
C VAL A 28 -3.91 -9.81 4.79
N ASP A 29 -5.17 -10.22 4.79
CA ASP A 29 -5.93 -10.63 3.60
C ASP A 29 -7.29 -9.96 3.67
N VAL A 30 -7.41 -8.79 3.02
CA VAL A 30 -8.59 -7.93 3.15
C VAL A 30 -9.07 -7.43 1.81
N LEU A 31 -10.38 -7.47 1.63
CA LEU A 31 -11.07 -6.85 0.51
C LEU A 31 -11.61 -5.48 0.95
N ILE A 32 -11.10 -4.41 0.34
CA ILE A 32 -11.45 -3.03 0.67
C ILE A 32 -12.17 -2.39 -0.52
N ASN A 33 -13.37 -1.86 -0.28
CA ASN A 33 -13.98 -0.92 -1.21
C ASN A 33 -13.35 0.46 -1.02
N MET A 34 -12.69 0.95 -2.05
CA MET A 34 -11.99 2.23 -2.02
C MET A 34 -12.94 3.40 -1.70
N CYS A 35 -14.13 3.40 -2.28
CA CYS A 35 -15.12 4.45 -2.05
C CYS A 35 -15.64 4.46 -0.60
N ASP A 36 -15.76 3.29 0.03
CA ASP A 36 -16.15 3.18 1.43
C ASP A 36 -14.99 3.56 2.38
N ALA A 37 -13.75 3.24 2.00
CA ALA A 37 -12.55 3.64 2.74
C ALA A 37 -12.36 5.17 2.74
N LEU A 38 -12.57 5.82 1.58
CA LEU A 38 -12.43 7.27 1.43
C LEU A 38 -13.53 8.07 2.12
N SER A 39 -14.77 7.57 2.05
CA SER A 39 -15.93 8.14 2.75
C SER A 39 -15.92 7.88 4.26
N ARG A 40 -14.82 7.32 4.80
CA ARG A 40 -14.65 6.94 6.21
C ARG A 40 -15.74 5.97 6.73
N ARG A 41 -16.41 5.25 5.83
CA ARG A 41 -17.48 4.31 6.19
C ARG A 41 -16.95 2.96 6.66
N ASN A 42 -15.75 2.57 6.23
CA ASN A 42 -15.14 1.29 6.63
C ASN A 42 -13.92 1.51 7.54
N PHE A 43 -14.03 1.05 8.78
CA PHE A 43 -13.07 1.27 9.86
C PHE A 43 -11.99 0.18 9.91
N LEU A 44 -11.25 -0.01 8.82
CA LEU A 44 -10.04 -0.84 8.86
C LEU A 44 -8.84 0.06 9.17
N PRO A 45 -8.01 -0.25 10.19
CA PRO A 45 -6.85 0.57 10.55
C PRO A 45 -5.89 0.74 9.36
N TYR A 46 -5.76 -0.29 8.53
CA TYR A 46 -5.01 -0.24 7.26
C TYR A 46 -5.64 0.68 6.20
N GLY A 47 -6.97 0.75 6.17
CA GLY A 47 -7.70 1.67 5.29
C GLY A 47 -7.43 3.14 5.64
N LEU A 48 -7.32 3.47 6.93
CA LEU A 48 -6.97 4.83 7.38
C LEU A 48 -5.55 5.22 6.99
N ILE A 49 -4.60 4.28 7.03
CA ILE A 49 -3.21 4.51 6.59
C ILE A 49 -3.18 4.80 5.09
N ILE A 50 -3.82 3.95 4.28
CA ILE A 50 -3.92 4.15 2.82
C ILE A 50 -4.58 5.49 2.50
N LEU A 51 -5.65 5.84 3.21
CA LEU A 51 -6.34 7.12 3.08
C LEU A 51 -5.46 8.32 3.43
N LYS A 52 -4.65 8.20 4.47
CA LYS A 52 -3.73 9.27 4.90
C LYS A 52 -2.61 9.46 3.87
N ILE A 53 -2.05 8.37 3.36
CA ILE A 53 -1.02 8.40 2.31
C ILE A 53 -1.59 8.99 1.01
N SER A 54 -2.75 8.50 0.56
CA SER A 54 -3.36 9.00 -0.68
C SER A 54 -3.69 10.49 -0.58
N ARG A 55 -4.32 10.95 0.50
CA ARG A 55 -4.60 12.39 0.68
C ARG A 55 -3.34 13.26 0.73
N THR A 56 -2.22 12.72 1.19
CA THR A 56 -0.96 13.49 1.32
C THR A 56 -0.23 13.62 -0.01
N PHE A 57 -0.20 12.55 -0.81
CA PHE A 57 0.65 12.48 -2.00
C PHE A 57 -0.11 12.54 -3.33
N SER A 58 -1.44 12.54 -3.30
CA SER A 58 -2.25 12.54 -4.51
C SER A 58 -3.48 13.44 -4.39
N ASN A 59 -4.02 13.86 -5.54
CA ASN A 59 -5.23 14.70 -5.60
C ASN A 59 -6.54 13.90 -5.32
N PHE A 60 -6.48 12.88 -4.46
CA PHE A 60 -7.58 11.96 -4.18
C PHE A 60 -8.53 12.48 -3.08
N ASN A 61 -8.65 13.80 -2.91
CA ASN A 61 -9.48 14.40 -1.85
C ASN A 61 -10.95 14.65 -2.26
N HIS A 62 -11.47 13.93 -3.25
CA HIS A 62 -12.86 14.05 -3.69
C HIS A 62 -13.68 12.81 -3.32
N SER A 63 -14.99 13.01 -3.14
CA SER A 63 -15.94 11.93 -2.94
C SER A 63 -16.08 11.10 -4.22
N CYS A 64 -16.12 9.77 -4.10
CA CYS A 64 -16.43 8.90 -5.24
C CYS A 64 -17.76 9.31 -5.90
N PRO A 65 -17.91 9.15 -7.23
CA PRO A 65 -17.02 8.46 -8.18
C PRO A 65 -15.84 9.32 -8.70
N TYR A 66 -14.73 8.67 -9.04
CA TYR A 66 -13.55 9.36 -9.58
C TYR A 66 -13.65 9.50 -11.10
N HIS A 67 -13.57 10.75 -11.55
CA HIS A 67 -13.50 11.12 -12.94
C HIS A 67 -12.39 12.14 -13.13
N GLY A 68 -11.40 11.81 -13.97
CA GLY A 68 -10.35 12.74 -14.39
C GLY A 68 -8.93 12.26 -14.15
N HIS A 69 -8.00 13.21 -14.15
CA HIS A 69 -6.57 12.93 -14.13
C HIS A 69 -6.05 12.75 -12.69
N LEU A 70 -5.69 11.52 -12.35
CA LEU A 70 -5.11 11.21 -11.04
C LEU A 70 -3.59 11.33 -11.11
N VAL A 71 -3.04 12.21 -10.27
CA VAL A 71 -1.59 12.41 -10.15
C VAL A 71 -1.18 12.16 -8.71
N ALA A 72 -0.16 11.32 -8.56
CA ALA A 72 0.60 11.17 -7.32
C ALA A 72 2.06 11.53 -7.60
N ARG A 73 2.68 12.37 -6.76
CA ARG A 73 4.09 12.76 -6.90
C ARG A 73 4.77 12.79 -5.53
N GLY A 74 6.03 12.36 -5.50
CA GLY A 74 6.88 12.45 -4.30
C GLY A 74 6.40 11.61 -3.11
N ALA A 75 5.75 10.49 -3.36
CA ALA A 75 5.30 9.60 -2.29
C ALA A 75 6.48 9.02 -1.52
N TYR A 76 6.52 9.25 -0.21
CA TYR A 76 7.46 8.63 0.72
C TYR A 76 6.71 8.00 1.89
N LEU A 77 7.17 6.83 2.32
CA LEU A 77 6.61 6.12 3.46
C LEU A 77 7.43 6.46 4.69
N ASN A 78 6.90 7.33 5.54
CA ASN A 78 7.46 7.57 6.86
C ASN A 78 7.13 6.40 7.81
N GLU A 79 8.02 6.11 8.75
CA GLU A 79 7.89 5.05 9.75
C GLU A 79 6.61 5.19 10.57
N SER A 80 6.14 6.43 10.78
CA SER A 80 4.91 6.75 11.51
C SER A 80 3.61 6.23 10.84
N PHE A 81 3.66 5.81 9.58
CA PHE A 81 2.51 5.22 8.90
C PHE A 81 2.39 3.72 9.12
N LEU A 82 3.44 3.06 9.62
CA LEU A 82 3.46 1.62 9.85
C LEU A 82 3.14 1.36 11.34
N PRO A 83 2.02 0.70 11.66
CA PRO A 83 1.56 0.57 13.04
C PRO A 83 2.43 -0.38 13.88
N ASN A 84 3.19 -1.28 13.23
CA ASN A 84 3.99 -2.31 13.91
C ASN A 84 5.41 -2.43 13.32
N VAL A 85 6.33 -2.92 14.17
CA VAL A 85 7.65 -3.42 13.76
C VAL A 85 7.43 -4.68 12.90
N PHE A 86 7.57 -4.55 11.58
CA PHE A 86 7.59 -5.71 10.70
C PHE A 86 8.80 -6.58 11.04
N PRO A 87 8.64 -7.90 11.22
CA PRO A 87 9.79 -8.77 11.44
C PRO A 87 10.75 -8.71 10.25
N LEU A 88 12.03 -8.91 10.51
CA LEU A 88 13.04 -8.99 9.45
C LEU A 88 12.68 -10.11 8.46
N GLY A 89 12.85 -9.85 7.17
CA GLY A 89 12.57 -10.83 6.13
C GLY A 89 12.10 -10.21 4.81
N PHE A 90 11.69 -11.10 3.90
CA PHE A 90 11.14 -10.75 2.60
C PHE A 90 9.62 -10.87 2.60
N TYR A 91 8.97 -9.85 2.08
CA TYR A 91 7.53 -9.77 1.96
C TYR A 91 7.15 -9.59 0.50
N LYS A 92 6.02 -10.19 0.13
CA LYS A 92 5.35 -9.99 -1.14
C LYS A 92 3.98 -9.42 -0.86
N LEU A 93 3.71 -8.24 -1.38
CA LEU A 93 2.44 -7.56 -1.25
C LEU A 93 1.72 -7.65 -2.59
N ASN A 94 0.55 -8.28 -2.57
CA ASN A 94 -0.29 -8.46 -3.75
C ASN A 94 -1.53 -7.58 -3.60
N ILE A 95 -1.71 -6.64 -4.52
CA ILE A 95 -2.89 -5.78 -4.57
C ILE A 95 -3.61 -6.07 -5.89
N THR A 96 -4.79 -6.65 -5.81
CA THR A 96 -5.64 -6.88 -6.98
C THR A 96 -6.72 -5.82 -7.02
N ILE A 97 -6.86 -5.15 -8.16
CA ILE A 97 -7.84 -4.11 -8.43
C ILE A 97 -8.99 -4.73 -9.23
N MET A 98 -10.18 -4.69 -8.64
CA MET A 98 -11.40 -5.18 -9.25
C MET A 98 -12.40 -4.04 -9.34
N GLU A 99 -13.15 -3.98 -10.43
CA GLU A 99 -14.25 -3.05 -10.58
C GLU A 99 -15.55 -3.71 -10.16
N ASN A 100 -16.27 -3.08 -9.24
CA ASN A 100 -17.54 -3.55 -8.73
C ASN A 100 -18.68 -2.81 -9.42
N TYR A 101 -19.11 -3.36 -10.56
CA TYR A 101 -20.29 -2.89 -11.27
C TYR A 101 -21.56 -3.17 -10.46
N ILE A 102 -22.60 -2.33 -10.62
CA ILE A 102 -23.92 -2.54 -10.00
C ILE A 102 -24.57 -3.84 -10.50
N THR A 103 -24.17 -4.31 -11.69
CA THR A 103 -24.53 -5.60 -12.29
C THR A 103 -23.29 -6.50 -12.33
N ALA A 104 -23.32 -7.62 -11.60
CA ALA A 104 -22.24 -8.62 -11.57
C ALA A 104 -21.91 -9.18 -12.98
N PRO A 105 -20.66 -9.65 -13.25
CA PRO A 105 -19.58 -9.90 -12.30
C PRO A 105 -18.56 -8.76 -12.15
N SER A 106 -17.84 -8.75 -11.02
CA SER A 106 -16.73 -7.82 -10.82
C SER A 106 -15.60 -8.10 -11.81
N ALA A 107 -15.25 -7.09 -12.62
CA ALA A 107 -14.22 -7.23 -13.64
C ALA A 107 -12.83 -7.03 -13.01
N HIS A 108 -11.88 -7.92 -13.32
CA HIS A 108 -10.49 -7.73 -12.92
C HIS A 108 -9.85 -6.64 -13.80
N VAL A 109 -9.48 -5.51 -13.21
CA VAL A 109 -8.90 -4.37 -13.93
C VAL A 109 -7.38 -4.50 -14.03
N GLY A 110 -6.74 -4.99 -12.96
CA GLY A 110 -5.28 -5.09 -12.91
C GLY A 110 -4.79 -5.50 -11.53
N GLY A 111 -3.50 -5.80 -11.41
CA GLY A 111 -2.87 -6.15 -10.15
C GLY A 111 -1.50 -5.51 -10.02
N ILE A 112 -1.11 -5.22 -8.78
CA ILE A 112 0.19 -4.67 -8.42
C ILE A 112 0.83 -5.66 -7.46
N VAL A 113 2.03 -6.13 -7.81
CA VAL A 113 2.82 -7.04 -6.97
C VAL A 113 4.11 -6.33 -6.56
N TRP A 114 4.29 -6.11 -5.27
CA TRP A 114 5.49 -5.48 -4.71
C TRP A 114 6.26 -6.46 -3.86
N TYR A 115 7.59 -6.41 -3.98
CA TYR A 115 8.52 -7.17 -3.16
C TYR A 115 9.25 -6.21 -2.23
N VAL A 116 9.16 -6.45 -0.92
CA VAL A 116 9.71 -5.57 0.12
C VAL A 116 10.63 -6.39 1.01
N GLN A 117 11.82 -5.88 1.30
CA GLN A 117 12.75 -6.48 2.26
C GLN A 117 12.87 -5.60 3.49
N VAL A 118 12.60 -6.17 4.65
CA VAL A 118 12.80 -5.51 5.94
C VAL A 118 14.14 -5.96 6.49
N MET A 119 15.08 -5.02 6.60
CA MET A 119 16.44 -5.23 7.07
C MET A 119 16.76 -4.28 8.23
N GLN A 120 17.77 -4.61 9.03
CA GLN A 120 18.27 -3.68 10.05
C GLN A 120 18.93 -2.47 9.39
N ALA A 121 18.81 -1.31 10.03
CA ALA A 121 19.45 -0.09 9.57
C ALA A 121 20.97 -0.28 9.48
N ILE A 122 21.54 -0.05 8.31
CA ILE A 122 22.99 -0.11 8.09
C ILE A 122 23.59 1.12 8.78
N GLN A 123 24.32 0.89 9.88
CA GLN A 123 25.07 1.95 10.55
C GLN A 123 26.26 2.37 9.66
N PRO A 124 26.31 3.61 9.15
CA PRO A 124 27.45 4.05 8.36
C PRO A 124 28.69 4.07 9.25
N LYS A 125 29.79 3.44 8.79
CA LYS A 125 31.07 3.50 9.50
C LYS A 125 31.50 4.97 9.60
N LYS A 126 31.65 5.48 10.82
CA LYS A 126 32.28 6.79 11.06
C LYS A 126 33.66 6.79 10.41
N LYS A 127 33.94 7.75 9.53
CA LYS A 127 35.31 7.97 9.04
C LYS A 127 36.19 8.35 10.25
N PRO A 128 37.36 7.73 10.44
CA PRO A 128 38.29 8.17 11.46
C PRO A 128 38.76 9.60 11.12
N ASN A 129 38.67 10.51 12.10
CA ASN A 129 39.21 11.86 11.98
C ASN A 129 40.72 11.75 11.78
N ARG A 130 41.20 12.02 10.57
CA ARG A 130 42.61 12.31 10.32
C ARG A 130 42.77 13.82 10.43
N ASP A 131 42.71 14.33 11.65
CA ASP A 131 43.30 15.62 11.95
C ASP A 131 44.80 15.36 12.10
N LEU A 132 45.53 15.69 11.04
CA LEU A 132 46.98 15.60 10.93
C LEU A 132 47.63 16.59 11.90
N TYR A 133 48.66 16.10 12.62
CA TYR A 133 49.68 16.90 13.28
C TYR A 133 50.41 17.83 12.30
#